data_AF-A7RRQ6-F1
#
_entry.id   AF-A7RRQ6-F1
#
_cell.length_a   1.000
_cell.length_b   1.000
_cell.length_c   1.000
_cell.angle_alpha   90.00
_cell.angle_beta   90.00
_cell.angle_gamma   90.00
#
_symmetry.space_group_name_H-M   'P 1'
#
loop_
_entity.id
_entity.type
_entity.pdbx_description
1 polymer ?
#
loop_
_entity_poly.entity_id
_entity_poly.type
_entity_poly.pdbx_seq_one_letter_code
_entity_poly.pdbx_strand_id
1 'polypeptide(L)'
;MFKGTSKLYPRFGLYLYSEGESIVDVSKDTRLTGIPVLFVPGNAGSFKQARSFASVALKKAEDSRYEFNYFTVDLDEGLSGIFGGMLDKQAEFVRLCVSRILRLYKGNKTPPKSVVLIGHSMGGLIARALFTLPKFDPKMVHTIITLGTPHNHPVIHLDPFLGLFYNKVNKLWKKGVNDMSRDSVLGNVTLVSVSGGFRDLLVRSSISSSENWLPLAQGLSAVTTSIPRVWASVDHLCLCWCKQLVLTVNRALFDMIDPVSSQITLNKKTRMTVFRHHFMQNPGTRKIHTVTSDNTVIGLKHLNPVLIQRRLWVSKGTGKNARGIQNLFVFPVDDWKISHDALLILTNHTSESWLFACNGAPGHPCATAVDLSHFAQLLPAGGSTLRFAYLKFKDFSTISHFALSSPLTAMPNLLWSEFHSRPASQYSLDVPWLFSRSHNSLDIEADVIFVNITLPSITKIWKVYVLQVESKDCETSSLITGRINIPWFNENSYSSSHSGSIRMLIKLNHPRPRGFVGNAEVHLWLDPECSHTVSIKPDLYEVLGQIYRFYGIQVLPWTYSMLLL
;
A
#
# COMPACT_ATOMS: atom_id res chain seq x y z
N MET A 1 23.76 -25.49 -9.32
CA MET A 1 23.39 -25.26 -10.74
C MET A 1 22.99 -26.57 -11.41
N PHE A 2 22.13 -26.55 -12.44
CA PHE A 2 21.65 -27.76 -13.13
C PHE A 2 22.40 -28.03 -14.45
N LYS A 3 22.42 -29.30 -14.88
CA LYS A 3 23.25 -29.80 -15.99
C LYS A 3 23.15 -28.91 -17.26
N GLY A 4 24.28 -28.42 -17.76
CA GLY A 4 24.39 -27.55 -18.93
C GLY A 4 24.43 -26.05 -18.65
N THR A 5 23.83 -25.57 -17.54
CA THR A 5 23.87 -24.13 -17.19
C THR A 5 25.16 -23.71 -16.51
N SER A 6 25.84 -24.61 -15.81
CA SER A 6 27.11 -24.32 -15.13
C SER A 6 28.26 -23.92 -16.05
N LYS A 7 28.25 -24.38 -17.31
CA LYS A 7 29.24 -23.97 -18.31
C LYS A 7 28.94 -22.59 -18.90
N LEU A 8 27.67 -22.25 -19.08
CA LEU A 8 27.21 -20.99 -19.67
C LEU A 8 27.21 -19.83 -18.64
N TYR A 9 26.91 -20.14 -17.38
CA TYR A 9 26.78 -19.17 -16.30
C TYR A 9 27.57 -19.62 -15.05
N PRO A 10 28.90 -19.75 -15.13
CA PRO A 10 29.72 -20.34 -14.07
C PRO A 10 29.61 -19.65 -12.71
N ARG A 11 29.20 -18.38 -12.70
CA ARG A 11 29.10 -17.55 -11.49
C ARG A 11 27.67 -17.32 -10.99
N PHE A 12 26.66 -17.80 -11.71
CA PHE A 12 25.28 -17.62 -11.29
C PHE A 12 24.75 -18.86 -10.56
N GLY A 13 23.80 -18.65 -9.67
CA GLY A 13 23.26 -19.68 -8.80
C GLY A 13 21.73 -19.65 -8.72
N LEU A 14 21.14 -20.80 -8.42
CA LEU A 14 19.75 -20.91 -8.02
C LEU A 14 19.70 -21.71 -6.73
N TYR A 15 19.12 -21.11 -5.69
CA TYR A 15 19.03 -21.68 -4.36
C TYR A 15 17.57 -21.77 -3.91
N LEU A 16 17.25 -22.77 -3.09
CA LEU A 16 15.98 -22.87 -2.39
C LEU A 16 16.23 -22.52 -0.91
N TYR A 17 15.43 -21.60 -0.37
CA TYR A 17 15.52 -21.22 1.03
C TYR A 17 15.01 -22.33 1.96
N SER A 18 15.69 -22.54 3.08
CA SER A 18 15.30 -23.41 4.19
C SER A 18 15.86 -22.84 5.51
N GLU A 19 15.20 -23.15 6.63
CA GLU A 19 15.76 -22.89 7.97
C GLU A 19 16.49 -24.14 8.48
N GLY A 20 17.64 -23.96 9.15
CA GLY A 20 18.47 -25.06 9.66
C GLY A 20 19.44 -25.65 8.62
N GLU A 21 19.98 -26.84 8.91
CA GLU A 21 21.03 -27.50 8.08
C GLU A 21 20.49 -28.30 6.89
N SER A 22 19.17 -28.28 6.65
CA SER A 22 18.54 -29.06 5.57
C SER A 22 18.75 -28.41 4.19
N ILE A 23 19.91 -28.66 3.59
CA ILE A 23 20.25 -28.17 2.25
C ILE A 23 19.52 -29.01 1.19
N VAL A 24 18.47 -28.46 0.59
CA VAL A 24 17.83 -29.07 -0.59
C VAL A 24 18.65 -28.74 -1.84
N ASP A 25 19.22 -29.78 -2.45
CA ASP A 25 19.97 -29.64 -3.69
C ASP A 25 19.03 -29.44 -4.89
N VAL A 26 18.92 -28.17 -5.32
CA VAL A 26 18.11 -27.73 -6.46
C VAL A 26 18.62 -28.24 -7.83
N SER A 27 19.85 -28.79 -7.86
CA SER A 27 20.42 -29.40 -9.06
C SER A 27 19.89 -30.82 -9.32
N LYS A 28 19.41 -31.51 -8.28
CA LYS A 28 18.80 -32.83 -8.37
C LYS A 28 17.31 -32.71 -8.73
N ASP A 29 16.76 -33.75 -9.36
CA ASP A 29 15.33 -33.84 -9.66
C ASP A 29 14.54 -34.27 -8.40
N THR A 30 14.72 -33.49 -7.33
CA THR A 30 14.00 -33.65 -6.07
C THR A 30 12.55 -33.18 -6.27
N ARG A 31 11.58 -34.01 -5.88
CA ARG A 31 10.15 -33.65 -5.98
C ARG A 31 9.79 -32.70 -4.85
N LEU A 32 9.35 -31.50 -5.20
CA LEU A 32 8.89 -30.48 -4.26
C LEU A 32 7.36 -30.35 -4.31
N THR A 33 6.75 -29.94 -3.20
CA THR A 33 5.33 -29.61 -3.09
C THR A 33 5.18 -28.20 -2.54
N GLY A 34 4.12 -27.49 -2.95
CA GLY A 34 3.88 -26.11 -2.52
C GLY A 34 3.83 -25.14 -3.70
N ILE A 35 4.00 -23.86 -3.39
CA ILE A 35 3.84 -22.75 -4.34
C ILE A 35 5.21 -22.10 -4.61
N PRO A 36 5.72 -22.12 -5.86
CA PRO A 36 7.03 -21.59 -6.16
C PRO A 36 7.04 -20.05 -6.22
N VAL A 37 7.96 -19.45 -5.46
CA VAL A 37 8.28 -18.01 -5.51
C VAL A 37 9.74 -17.87 -5.91
N LEU A 38 10.06 -16.97 -6.82
CA LEU A 38 11.43 -16.64 -7.19
C LEU A 38 11.75 -15.19 -6.83
N PHE A 39 12.70 -15.03 -5.91
CA PHE A 39 13.30 -13.74 -5.59
C PHE A 39 14.47 -13.44 -6.53
N VAL A 40 14.47 -12.23 -7.10
CA VAL A 40 15.53 -11.72 -7.98
C VAL A 40 16.16 -10.48 -7.32
N PRO A 41 17.44 -10.53 -6.92
CA PRO A 41 18.11 -9.43 -6.26
C PRO A 41 18.47 -8.30 -7.24
N GLY A 42 18.84 -7.16 -6.66
CA GLY A 42 19.22 -5.95 -7.38
C GLY A 42 20.69 -5.83 -7.74
N ASN A 43 21.08 -4.59 -8.01
CA ASN A 43 22.47 -4.17 -8.20
C ASN A 43 23.33 -4.53 -6.99
N ALA A 44 24.42 -5.28 -7.17
CA ALA A 44 25.25 -5.79 -6.08
C ALA A 44 24.44 -6.47 -4.95
N GLY A 45 23.30 -7.04 -5.30
CA GLY A 45 22.36 -7.63 -4.35
C GLY A 45 22.67 -9.09 -4.09
N SER A 46 22.71 -9.47 -2.82
CA SER A 46 22.86 -10.86 -2.43
C SER A 46 21.54 -11.62 -2.51
N PHE A 47 21.59 -12.86 -2.99
CA PHE A 47 20.46 -13.79 -2.98
C PHE A 47 19.84 -14.00 -1.58
N LYS A 48 20.60 -13.72 -0.51
CA LYS A 48 20.19 -13.81 0.90
C LYS A 48 19.12 -12.78 1.30
N GLN A 49 18.89 -11.74 0.50
CA GLN A 49 17.86 -10.73 0.76
C GLN A 49 16.44 -11.32 0.80
N ALA A 50 16.22 -12.49 0.20
CA ALA A 50 14.95 -13.22 0.25
C ALA A 50 14.58 -13.74 1.66
N ARG A 51 15.55 -13.82 2.59
CA ARG A 51 15.42 -14.47 3.91
C ARG A 51 14.19 -14.02 4.68
N SER A 52 13.95 -12.72 4.79
CA SER A 52 12.86 -12.19 5.60
C SER A 52 11.49 -12.60 5.07
N PHE A 53 11.31 -12.60 3.74
CA PHE A 53 10.06 -13.06 3.13
C PHE A 53 9.85 -14.55 3.33
N ALA A 54 10.91 -15.33 3.08
CA ALA A 54 10.86 -16.78 3.14
C ALA A 54 10.64 -17.29 4.57
N SER A 55 11.34 -16.73 5.56
CA SER A 55 11.20 -17.10 6.98
C SER A 55 9.80 -16.82 7.51
N VAL A 56 9.21 -15.67 7.16
CA VAL A 56 7.83 -15.34 7.52
C VAL A 56 6.82 -16.28 6.84
N ALA A 57 7.04 -16.62 5.57
CA ALA A 57 6.18 -17.56 4.86
C ALA A 57 6.23 -18.97 5.45
N LEU A 58 7.44 -19.45 5.77
CA LEU A 58 7.66 -20.75 6.40
C LEU A 58 7.00 -20.81 7.78
N LYS A 59 7.19 -19.78 8.61
CA LYS A 59 6.55 -19.72 9.92
C LYS A 59 5.02 -19.72 9.81
N LYS A 60 4.47 -19.05 8.79
CA LYS A 60 3.02 -19.06 8.53
C LYS A 60 2.53 -20.42 8.00
N ALA A 61 3.38 -21.16 7.29
CA ALA A 61 3.09 -22.49 6.78
C ALA A 61 2.91 -23.52 7.91
N GLU A 62 3.54 -23.35 9.08
CA GLU A 62 3.31 -24.22 10.25
C GLU A 62 1.82 -24.24 10.69
N ASP A 63 1.12 -23.11 10.54
CA ASP A 63 -0.31 -22.95 10.86
C ASP A 63 -1.21 -22.98 9.61
N SER A 64 -0.71 -23.47 8.47
CA SER A 64 -1.40 -23.41 7.18
C SER A 64 -1.20 -24.69 6.38
N ARG A 65 -2.21 -25.10 5.61
CA ARG A 65 -2.06 -26.24 4.70
C ARG A 65 -1.25 -25.93 3.43
N TYR A 66 -0.83 -24.67 3.28
CA TYR A 66 -0.10 -24.18 2.12
C TYR A 66 1.29 -23.71 2.50
N GLU A 67 2.25 -24.05 1.66
CA GLU A 67 3.66 -23.73 1.79
C GLU A 67 4.14 -22.98 0.55
N PHE A 68 4.90 -21.89 0.76
CA PHE A 68 5.60 -21.20 -0.31
C PHE A 68 7.07 -21.62 -0.32
N ASN A 69 7.54 -22.15 -1.45
CA ASN A 69 8.94 -22.48 -1.64
C ASN A 69 9.64 -21.27 -2.27
N TYR A 70 10.43 -20.56 -1.47
CA TYR A 70 11.18 -19.39 -1.90
C TYR A 70 12.52 -19.80 -2.53
N PHE A 71 12.56 -19.73 -3.85
CA PHE A 71 13.79 -19.77 -4.63
C PHE A 71 14.41 -18.37 -4.69
N THR A 72 15.72 -18.32 -4.79
CA THR A 72 16.48 -17.08 -4.96
C THR A 72 17.59 -17.29 -5.97
N VAL A 73 17.79 -16.32 -6.85
CA VAL A 73 18.88 -16.35 -7.83
C VAL A 73 20.07 -15.55 -7.31
N ASP A 74 21.25 -16.09 -7.57
CA ASP A 74 22.51 -15.42 -7.39
C ASP A 74 23.05 -14.99 -8.75
N LEU A 75 23.27 -13.69 -8.90
CA LEU A 75 23.68 -13.04 -10.14
C LEU A 75 25.10 -12.48 -10.05
N ASP A 76 25.96 -13.13 -9.25
CA ASP A 76 27.38 -12.77 -9.03
C ASP A 76 27.55 -11.36 -8.44
N GLU A 77 26.54 -10.86 -7.71
CA GLU A 77 26.50 -9.51 -7.15
C GLU A 77 26.94 -8.42 -8.15
N GLY A 78 26.59 -8.62 -9.43
CA GLY A 78 27.02 -7.74 -10.51
C GLY A 78 26.46 -6.32 -10.39
N LEU A 79 27.23 -5.34 -10.90
CA LEU A 79 26.88 -3.93 -10.92
C LEU A 79 25.81 -3.57 -11.99
N SER A 80 24.68 -4.28 -11.97
CA SER A 80 23.61 -4.18 -12.97
C SER A 80 22.90 -2.83 -13.00
N GLY A 81 23.01 -2.03 -11.94
CA GLY A 81 22.48 -0.67 -11.87
C GLY A 81 23.34 0.37 -12.59
N ILE A 82 24.58 0.01 -12.94
CA ILE A 82 25.60 0.91 -13.51
C ILE A 82 25.97 0.46 -14.93
N PHE A 83 26.10 -0.85 -15.16
CA PHE A 83 26.53 -1.42 -16.44
C PHE A 83 25.44 -2.30 -17.06
N GLY A 84 24.98 -1.93 -18.26
CA GLY A 84 23.88 -2.60 -18.94
C GLY A 84 24.27 -3.91 -19.61
N GLY A 85 25.56 -4.10 -19.94
CA GLY A 85 26.04 -5.25 -20.71
C GLY A 85 25.84 -6.63 -20.06
N MET A 86 25.47 -6.68 -18.77
CA MET A 86 25.13 -7.93 -18.08
C MET A 86 23.62 -8.25 -18.02
N LEU A 87 22.75 -7.27 -18.29
CA LEU A 87 21.31 -7.39 -18.02
C LEU A 87 20.61 -8.44 -18.88
N ASP A 88 20.95 -8.55 -20.18
CA ASP A 88 20.38 -9.59 -21.04
C ASP A 88 20.83 -11.00 -20.58
N LYS A 89 22.08 -11.16 -20.11
CA LYS A 89 22.56 -12.44 -19.56
C LYS A 89 21.84 -12.81 -18.26
N GLN A 90 21.61 -11.82 -17.38
CA GLN A 90 20.86 -12.02 -16.14
C GLN A 90 19.41 -12.40 -16.42
N ALA A 91 18.74 -11.70 -17.37
CA ALA A 91 17.38 -12.03 -17.78
C ALA A 91 17.28 -13.44 -18.36
N GLU A 92 18.20 -13.83 -19.23
CA GLU A 92 18.25 -15.18 -19.80
C GLU A 92 18.48 -16.25 -18.73
N PHE A 93 19.35 -15.99 -17.75
CA PHE A 93 19.54 -16.92 -16.63
C PHE A 93 18.27 -17.06 -15.77
N VAL A 94 17.61 -15.94 -15.43
CA VAL A 94 16.34 -15.97 -14.68
C VAL A 94 15.24 -16.73 -15.45
N ARG A 95 15.17 -16.59 -16.79
CA ARG A 95 14.28 -17.38 -17.65
C ARG A 95 14.52 -18.89 -17.50
N LEU A 96 15.79 -19.30 -17.47
CA LEU A 96 16.18 -20.69 -17.24
C LEU A 96 15.82 -21.17 -15.83
N CYS A 97 15.97 -20.31 -14.82
CA CYS A 97 15.57 -20.60 -13.45
C CYS A 97 14.07 -20.83 -13.32
N VAL A 98 13.22 -19.98 -13.91
CA VAL A 98 11.76 -20.19 -13.92
C VAL A 98 11.41 -21.55 -14.54
N SER A 99 12.02 -21.88 -15.67
CA SER A 99 11.82 -23.17 -16.34
C SER A 99 12.28 -24.36 -15.49
N ARG A 100 13.41 -24.22 -14.79
CA ARG A 100 13.94 -25.24 -13.87
C ARG A 100 13.01 -25.44 -12.68
N ILE A 101 12.55 -24.37 -12.05
CA ILE A 101 11.66 -24.41 -10.89
C ILE A 101 10.41 -25.20 -11.24
N LEU A 102 9.69 -24.86 -12.32
CA LEU A 102 8.49 -25.58 -12.74
C LEU A 102 8.76 -27.07 -13.03
N ARG A 103 9.96 -27.42 -13.52
CA ARG A 103 10.36 -28.81 -13.75
C ARG A 103 10.43 -29.64 -12.46
N LEU A 104 10.81 -29.03 -11.32
CA LEU A 104 10.90 -29.72 -10.02
C LEU A 104 9.54 -30.23 -9.51
N TYR A 105 8.43 -29.66 -10.01
CA TYR A 105 7.08 -30.02 -9.59
C TYR A 105 6.32 -30.91 -10.59
N LYS A 106 6.91 -31.27 -11.76
CA LYS A 106 6.20 -32.02 -12.82
C LYS A 106 5.60 -33.35 -12.35
N GLY A 107 6.14 -33.96 -11.29
CA GLY A 107 5.65 -35.23 -10.74
C GLY A 107 4.45 -35.10 -9.78
N ASN A 108 3.98 -33.89 -9.50
CA ASN A 108 2.85 -33.66 -8.60
C ASN A 108 1.52 -33.90 -9.33
N LYS A 109 0.48 -34.28 -8.56
CA LYS A 109 -0.88 -34.46 -9.10
C LYS A 109 -1.40 -33.19 -9.80
N THR A 110 -1.13 -32.03 -9.20
CA THR A 110 -1.50 -30.70 -9.71
C THR A 110 -0.26 -29.80 -9.73
N PRO A 111 0.58 -29.89 -10.76
CA PRO A 111 1.81 -29.12 -10.80
C PRO A 111 1.53 -27.62 -10.98
N PRO A 112 2.30 -26.72 -10.33
CA PRO A 112 2.27 -25.30 -10.62
C PRO A 112 2.60 -25.07 -12.09
N LYS A 113 1.85 -24.16 -12.72
CA LYS A 113 2.08 -23.73 -14.11
C LYS A 113 2.85 -22.41 -14.19
N SER A 114 3.03 -21.75 -13.05
CA SER A 114 3.59 -20.42 -12.94
C SER A 114 4.44 -20.26 -11.68
N VAL A 115 5.31 -19.26 -11.69
CA VAL A 115 6.16 -18.85 -10.56
C VAL A 115 5.84 -17.40 -10.21
N VAL A 116 5.68 -17.10 -8.92
CA VAL A 116 5.56 -15.71 -8.44
C VAL A 116 6.94 -15.06 -8.49
N LEU A 117 7.07 -13.88 -9.06
CA LEU A 117 8.34 -13.14 -9.06
C LEU A 117 8.31 -12.02 -8.03
N ILE A 118 9.35 -11.96 -7.19
CA ILE A 118 9.64 -10.81 -6.33
C ILE A 118 10.98 -10.24 -6.76
N GLY A 119 10.97 -9.04 -7.34
CA GLY A 119 12.18 -8.38 -7.82
C GLY A 119 12.54 -7.18 -6.97
N HIS A 120 13.76 -7.13 -6.45
CA HIS A 120 14.28 -5.96 -5.74
C HIS A 120 15.16 -5.12 -6.67
N SER A 121 14.95 -3.79 -6.68
CA SER A 121 15.76 -2.86 -7.48
C SER A 121 15.81 -3.30 -8.95
N MET A 122 17.00 -3.45 -9.55
CA MET A 122 17.18 -3.97 -10.91
C MET A 122 16.59 -5.36 -11.15
N GLY A 123 16.45 -6.20 -10.11
CA GLY A 123 15.82 -7.51 -10.20
C GLY A 123 14.36 -7.46 -10.66
N GLY A 124 13.62 -6.41 -10.30
CA GLY A 124 12.26 -6.19 -10.81
C GLY A 124 12.24 -5.76 -12.28
N LEU A 125 13.27 -5.08 -12.76
CA LEU A 125 13.41 -4.77 -14.19
C LEU A 125 13.76 -6.03 -14.98
N ILE A 126 14.64 -6.88 -14.44
CA ILE A 126 14.98 -8.20 -15.01
C ILE A 126 13.72 -9.09 -15.09
N ALA A 127 12.90 -9.11 -14.03
CA ALA A 127 11.62 -9.83 -14.03
C ALA A 127 10.68 -9.36 -15.17
N ARG A 128 10.62 -8.05 -15.43
CA ARG A 128 9.89 -7.50 -16.59
C ARG A 128 10.53 -7.85 -17.92
N ALA A 129 11.85 -7.97 -17.97
CA ALA A 129 12.59 -8.26 -19.19
C ALA A 129 12.39 -9.69 -19.69
N LEU A 130 11.94 -10.63 -18.85
CA LEU A 130 11.65 -12.00 -19.26
C LEU A 130 10.69 -12.08 -20.45
N PHE A 131 9.68 -11.20 -20.47
CA PHE A 131 8.69 -11.10 -21.55
C PHE A 131 9.26 -10.59 -22.87
N THR A 132 10.50 -10.09 -22.88
CA THR A 132 11.22 -9.67 -24.10
C THR A 132 12.07 -10.79 -24.69
N LEU A 133 12.25 -11.89 -23.97
CA LEU A 133 13.11 -12.99 -24.40
C LEU A 133 12.38 -13.89 -25.41
N PRO A 134 13.08 -14.36 -26.45
CA PRO A 134 12.49 -15.27 -27.41
C PRO A 134 12.10 -16.58 -26.73
N LYS A 135 10.97 -17.15 -27.13
CA LYS A 135 10.46 -18.45 -26.63
C LYS A 135 10.16 -18.48 -25.11
N PHE A 136 10.08 -17.34 -24.43
CA PHE A 136 9.53 -17.29 -23.08
C PHE A 136 8.02 -17.44 -23.15
N ASP A 137 7.45 -18.41 -22.40
CA ASP A 137 6.00 -18.56 -22.27
C ASP A 137 5.49 -17.62 -21.18
N PRO A 138 4.69 -16.58 -21.52
CA PRO A 138 4.19 -15.62 -20.54
C PRO A 138 3.31 -16.26 -19.46
N LYS A 139 2.75 -17.45 -19.71
CA LYS A 139 1.91 -18.17 -18.73
C LYS A 139 2.73 -18.66 -17.52
N MET A 140 4.05 -18.76 -17.66
CA MET A 140 4.94 -19.14 -16.56
C MET A 140 5.05 -18.08 -15.46
N VAL A 141 4.62 -16.83 -15.71
CA VAL A 141 4.67 -15.74 -14.72
C VAL A 141 3.44 -14.85 -14.87
N HIS A 142 2.55 -14.85 -13.86
CA HIS A 142 1.36 -14.00 -13.85
C HIS A 142 1.28 -13.05 -12.65
N THR A 143 2.18 -13.17 -11.66
CA THR A 143 2.20 -12.33 -10.46
C THR A 143 3.61 -11.81 -10.22
N ILE A 144 3.78 -10.49 -10.23
CA ILE A 144 5.06 -9.81 -10.04
C ILE A 144 4.92 -8.78 -8.92
N ILE A 145 5.83 -8.80 -7.96
CA ILE A 145 5.97 -7.81 -6.91
C ILE A 145 7.34 -7.16 -7.08
N THR A 146 7.40 -5.85 -7.28
CA THR A 146 8.67 -5.13 -7.37
C THR A 146 8.88 -4.22 -6.18
N LEU A 147 10.12 -4.20 -5.67
CA LEU A 147 10.52 -3.48 -4.47
C LEU A 147 11.62 -2.49 -4.85
N GLY A 148 11.30 -1.19 -4.89
CA GLY A 148 12.25 -0.13 -5.21
C GLY A 148 12.83 -0.26 -6.61
N THR A 149 12.07 -0.80 -7.56
CA THR A 149 12.56 -1.02 -8.93
C THR A 149 12.47 0.26 -9.75
N PRO A 150 13.57 0.76 -10.34
CA PRO A 150 13.51 1.83 -11.33
C PRO A 150 12.85 1.31 -12.61
N HIS A 151 11.54 1.52 -12.78
CA HIS A 151 10.77 1.02 -13.92
C HIS A 151 10.92 1.91 -15.16
N ASN A 152 10.95 3.23 -14.95
CA ASN A 152 10.78 4.20 -16.04
C ASN A 152 12.11 4.47 -16.77
N HIS A 153 13.18 4.68 -16.02
CA HIS A 153 14.52 4.94 -16.53
C HIS A 153 15.56 4.62 -15.44
N PRO A 154 16.84 4.39 -15.80
CA PRO A 154 17.88 4.13 -14.80
C PRO A 154 18.07 5.31 -13.86
N VAL A 155 18.56 5.03 -12.64
CA VAL A 155 18.89 6.06 -11.63
C VAL A 155 19.94 7.03 -12.19
N ILE A 156 21.00 6.47 -12.79
CA ILE A 156 22.03 7.19 -13.52
C ILE A 156 22.24 6.49 -14.86
N HIS A 157 22.29 7.27 -15.94
CA HIS A 157 22.47 6.75 -17.29
C HIS A 157 23.96 6.77 -17.67
N LEU A 158 24.71 5.78 -17.21
CA LEU A 158 26.18 5.71 -17.40
C LEU A 158 26.63 4.93 -18.64
N ASP A 159 25.72 4.24 -19.31
CA ASP A 159 26.04 3.32 -20.42
C ASP A 159 24.86 3.24 -21.42
N PRO A 160 25.10 3.34 -22.75
CA PRO A 160 24.10 3.10 -23.78
C PRO A 160 23.36 1.76 -23.66
N PHE A 161 24.05 0.66 -23.29
CA PHE A 161 23.40 -0.65 -23.17
C PHE A 161 22.31 -0.65 -22.11
N LEU A 162 22.49 0.10 -21.02
CA LEU A 162 21.49 0.27 -19.97
C LEU A 162 20.23 0.95 -20.53
N GLY A 163 20.39 2.04 -21.28
CA GLY A 163 19.25 2.73 -21.91
C GLY A 163 18.52 1.87 -22.93
N LEU A 164 19.26 1.14 -23.77
CA LEU A 164 18.69 0.20 -24.74
C LEU A 164 17.88 -0.90 -24.06
N PHE A 165 18.37 -1.45 -22.94
CA PHE A 165 17.65 -2.44 -22.16
C PHE A 165 16.33 -1.90 -21.60
N TYR A 166 16.36 -0.72 -20.96
CA TYR A 166 15.13 -0.07 -20.47
C TYR A 166 14.13 0.22 -21.59
N ASN A 167 14.61 0.74 -22.73
CA ASN A 167 13.77 1.03 -23.88
C ASN A 167 13.11 -0.23 -24.45
N LYS A 168 13.87 -1.33 -24.58
CA LYS A 168 13.37 -2.65 -25.01
C LYS A 168 12.25 -3.13 -24.09
N VAL A 169 12.47 -3.13 -22.78
CA VAL A 169 11.49 -3.58 -21.78
C VAL A 169 10.25 -2.68 -21.77
N ASN A 170 10.43 -1.36 -21.69
CA ASN A 170 9.32 -0.42 -21.61
C ASN A 170 8.47 -0.39 -22.90
N LYS A 171 9.09 -0.52 -24.08
CA LYS A 171 8.37 -0.60 -25.35
C LYS A 171 7.48 -1.84 -25.43
N LEU A 172 7.99 -3.00 -25.02
CA LEU A 172 7.20 -4.24 -25.00
C LEU A 172 6.03 -4.15 -24.02
N TRP A 173 6.29 -3.66 -22.79
CA TRP A 173 5.24 -3.55 -21.78
C TRP A 173 4.15 -2.57 -22.18
N LYS A 174 4.50 -1.37 -22.67
CA LYS A 174 3.52 -0.40 -23.18
C LYS A 174 2.67 -0.98 -24.32
N LYS A 175 3.28 -1.74 -25.23
CA LYS A 175 2.55 -2.38 -26.34
C LYS A 175 1.62 -3.49 -25.84
N GLY A 176 2.12 -4.42 -25.03
CA GLY A 176 1.35 -5.59 -24.57
C GLY A 176 0.21 -5.25 -23.62
N VAL A 177 0.37 -4.20 -22.82
CA VAL A 177 -0.67 -3.71 -21.91
C VAL A 177 -1.84 -3.07 -22.68
N ASN A 178 -1.56 -2.40 -23.79
CA ASN A 178 -2.56 -1.79 -24.67
C ASN A 178 -3.17 -2.79 -25.66
N ASP A 179 -2.63 -4.01 -25.74
CA ASP A 179 -3.15 -5.07 -26.58
C ASP A 179 -4.37 -5.72 -25.92
N MET A 180 -5.55 -5.46 -26.50
CA MET A 180 -6.83 -6.01 -26.03
C MET A 180 -7.15 -7.38 -26.64
N SER A 181 -6.26 -7.96 -27.45
CA SER A 181 -6.45 -9.30 -27.98
C SER A 181 -6.47 -10.35 -26.85
N ARG A 182 -7.19 -11.45 -27.07
CA ARG A 182 -7.23 -12.58 -26.13
C ARG A 182 -5.86 -13.21 -25.91
N ASP A 183 -4.97 -13.08 -26.90
CA ASP A 183 -3.61 -13.63 -26.90
C ASP A 183 -2.54 -12.62 -26.45
N SER A 184 -2.96 -11.51 -25.83
CA SER A 184 -2.03 -10.53 -25.28
C SER A 184 -1.02 -11.20 -24.33
N VAL A 185 0.27 -10.99 -24.64
CA VAL A 185 1.43 -11.48 -23.89
C VAL A 185 1.32 -11.15 -22.39
N LEU A 186 0.74 -9.99 -22.07
CA LEU A 186 0.62 -9.49 -20.69
C LEU A 186 -0.81 -9.58 -20.15
N GLY A 187 -1.75 -10.16 -20.90
CA GLY A 187 -3.18 -10.10 -20.60
C GLY A 187 -3.58 -10.66 -19.23
N ASN A 188 -2.83 -11.64 -18.71
CA ASN A 188 -3.03 -12.22 -17.38
C ASN A 188 -1.95 -11.83 -16.36
N VAL A 189 -1.01 -10.96 -16.70
CA VAL A 189 0.06 -10.57 -15.76
C VAL A 189 -0.46 -9.47 -14.83
N THR A 190 -0.21 -9.63 -13.53
CA THR A 190 -0.48 -8.62 -12.51
C THR A 190 0.81 -8.16 -11.85
N LEU A 191 1.01 -6.85 -11.70
CA LEU A 191 2.19 -6.27 -11.10
C LEU A 191 1.83 -5.26 -10.01
N VAL A 192 2.45 -5.40 -8.84
CA VAL A 192 2.47 -4.35 -7.81
C VAL A 192 3.87 -3.79 -7.67
N SER A 193 4.00 -2.47 -7.73
CA SER A 193 5.27 -1.80 -7.50
C SER A 193 5.26 -1.03 -6.18
N VAL A 194 6.22 -1.36 -5.32
CA VAL A 194 6.36 -0.76 -3.98
C VAL A 194 7.63 0.07 -3.92
N SER A 195 7.52 1.34 -3.54
CA SER A 195 8.65 2.26 -3.36
C SER A 195 8.90 2.59 -1.89
N GLY A 196 10.15 2.77 -1.47
CA GLY A 196 10.50 3.04 -0.05
C GLY A 196 10.19 4.48 0.45
N GLY A 197 9.82 5.39 -0.44
CA GLY A 197 9.52 6.78 -0.08
C GLY A 197 10.77 7.64 0.06
N PHE A 198 10.80 8.54 1.05
CA PHE A 198 11.88 9.52 1.21
C PHE A 198 13.22 8.95 1.69
N ARG A 199 13.21 7.85 2.44
CA ARG A 199 14.43 7.16 2.93
C ARG A 199 15.07 6.28 1.87
N ASP A 200 14.36 5.95 0.78
CA ASP A 200 14.97 5.36 -0.41
C ASP A 200 15.69 6.48 -1.20
N LEU A 201 16.97 6.65 -0.87
CA LEU A 201 17.84 7.64 -1.49
C LEU A 201 18.39 7.15 -2.84
N LEU A 202 18.37 5.83 -3.10
CA LEU A 202 18.92 5.24 -4.32
C LEU A 202 17.88 5.27 -5.44
N VAL A 203 16.66 4.83 -5.17
CA VAL A 203 15.58 4.75 -6.15
C VAL A 203 14.39 5.56 -5.67
N ARG A 204 14.21 6.73 -6.28
CA ARG A 204 13.07 7.61 -6.00
C ARG A 204 11.75 6.92 -6.38
N SER A 205 10.70 7.18 -5.61
CA SER A 205 9.35 6.66 -5.90
C SER A 205 8.86 7.01 -7.31
N SER A 206 9.34 8.12 -7.89
CA SER A 206 8.91 8.56 -9.22
C SER A 206 9.38 7.73 -10.40
N ILE A 207 10.56 7.15 -10.28
CA ILE A 207 11.07 6.26 -11.31
C ILE A 207 10.61 4.82 -11.06
N SER A 208 10.15 4.52 -9.84
CA SER A 208 9.53 3.25 -9.46
C SER A 208 8.02 3.20 -9.72
N SER A 209 7.38 4.28 -10.16
CA SER A 209 5.95 4.23 -10.45
C SER A 209 5.60 3.47 -11.74
N SER A 210 4.47 2.77 -11.69
CA SER A 210 3.79 2.11 -12.81
C SER A 210 2.53 2.84 -13.29
N GLU A 211 2.05 3.88 -12.59
CA GLU A 211 0.74 4.53 -12.84
C GLU A 211 0.58 5.06 -14.28
N ASN A 212 1.65 5.52 -14.91
CA ASN A 212 1.61 6.12 -16.25
C ASN A 212 1.62 5.12 -17.41
N TRP A 213 1.86 3.83 -17.15
CA TRP A 213 2.00 2.83 -18.22
C TRP A 213 1.31 1.50 -17.93
N LEU A 214 0.81 1.29 -16.71
CA LEU A 214 0.08 0.08 -16.32
C LEU A 214 -1.35 0.43 -15.85
N PRO A 215 -2.40 -0.04 -16.54
CA PRO A 215 -3.78 0.15 -16.14
C PRO A 215 -4.05 -0.41 -14.75
N LEU A 216 -4.96 0.25 -14.02
CA LEU A 216 -5.39 -0.18 -12.69
C LEU A 216 -5.93 -1.62 -12.65
N ALA A 217 -6.40 -2.15 -13.78
CA ALA A 217 -6.89 -3.53 -13.91
C ALA A 217 -5.77 -4.59 -13.99
N GLN A 218 -4.52 -4.18 -14.18
CA GLN A 218 -3.35 -5.05 -14.30
C GLN A 218 -2.26 -4.73 -13.27
N GLY A 219 -2.25 -3.55 -12.67
CA GLY A 219 -1.32 -3.27 -11.59
C GLY A 219 -1.61 -2.00 -10.82
N LEU A 220 -0.77 -1.75 -9.83
CA LEU A 220 -0.82 -0.56 -9.00
C LEU A 220 0.57 -0.22 -8.46
N SER A 221 0.75 1.03 -8.10
CA SER A 221 1.93 1.52 -7.39
C SER A 221 1.55 2.01 -6.00
N ALA A 222 2.42 1.75 -5.03
CA ALA A 222 2.25 2.24 -3.67
C ALA A 222 3.62 2.63 -3.08
N VAL A 223 3.61 3.64 -2.22
CA VAL A 223 4.78 3.99 -1.41
C VAL A 223 4.59 3.37 -0.04
N THR A 224 5.66 2.88 0.60
CA THR A 224 5.56 2.21 1.91
C THR A 224 4.91 3.09 2.99
N THR A 225 4.94 4.41 2.85
CA THR A 225 4.23 5.35 3.73
C THR A 225 2.71 5.31 3.57
N SER A 226 2.19 4.94 2.38
CA SER A 226 0.76 4.87 2.08
C SER A 226 0.16 3.48 2.30
N ILE A 227 1.00 2.44 2.33
CA ILE A 227 0.54 1.06 2.53
C ILE A 227 -0.02 0.90 3.97
N PRO A 228 -1.29 0.46 4.12
CA PRO A 228 -1.89 0.19 5.43
C PRO A 228 -1.06 -0.79 6.25
N ARG A 229 -0.91 -0.54 7.55
CA ARG A 229 -0.06 -1.31 8.50
C ARG A 229 1.45 -1.22 8.24
N VAL A 230 1.91 -0.50 7.21
CA VAL A 230 3.33 -0.18 6.99
C VAL A 230 3.63 1.23 7.47
N TRP A 231 2.98 2.24 6.91
CA TRP A 231 3.05 3.66 7.32
C TRP A 231 4.45 4.19 7.64
N ALA A 232 5.46 3.68 6.94
CA ALA A 232 6.85 3.98 7.22
C ALA A 232 7.59 4.24 5.92
N SER A 233 8.46 5.24 5.91
CA SER A 233 9.46 5.36 4.86
C SER A 233 10.60 4.41 5.16
N VAL A 234 11.04 3.68 4.14
CA VAL A 234 11.99 2.58 4.21
C VAL A 234 13.16 2.88 3.27
N ASP A 235 14.39 2.62 3.70
CA ASP A 235 15.55 2.75 2.81
C ASP A 235 15.57 1.65 1.73
N HIS A 236 16.44 1.82 0.74
CA HIS A 236 16.44 0.98 -0.45
C HIS A 236 16.61 -0.52 -0.15
N LEU A 237 17.49 -0.88 0.78
CA LEU A 237 17.75 -2.28 1.11
C LEU A 237 16.71 -2.82 2.09
N CYS A 238 16.25 -1.98 3.01
CA CYS A 238 15.24 -2.32 4.00
C CYS A 238 13.88 -2.64 3.38
N LEU A 239 13.64 -2.32 2.11
CA LEU A 239 12.51 -2.87 1.36
C LEU A 239 12.44 -4.41 1.40
N CYS A 240 13.57 -5.10 1.57
CA CYS A 240 13.64 -6.56 1.66
C CYS A 240 13.42 -7.13 3.07
N TRP A 241 13.49 -6.32 4.13
CA TRP A 241 13.44 -6.81 5.52
C TRP A 241 12.64 -5.94 6.48
N CYS A 242 12.01 -4.86 6.02
CA CYS A 242 11.04 -4.11 6.79
C CYS A 242 9.90 -5.03 7.19
N LYS A 243 9.81 -5.36 8.49
CA LYS A 243 8.86 -6.33 9.04
C LYS A 243 7.43 -6.06 8.58
N GLN A 244 6.98 -4.81 8.64
CA GLN A 244 5.62 -4.42 8.26
C GLN A 244 5.35 -4.71 6.78
N LEU A 245 6.29 -4.37 5.89
CA LEU A 245 6.17 -4.61 4.46
C LEU A 245 6.22 -6.10 4.13
N VAL A 246 7.18 -6.83 4.73
CA VAL A 246 7.33 -8.29 4.58
C VAL A 246 6.05 -9.03 4.98
N LEU A 247 5.43 -8.63 6.10
CA LEU A 247 4.15 -9.21 6.53
C LEU A 247 3.02 -8.90 5.54
N THR A 248 3.00 -7.69 4.97
CA THR A 248 1.98 -7.28 3.99
C THR A 248 2.10 -8.06 2.69
N VAL A 249 3.32 -8.21 2.16
CA VAL A 249 3.61 -9.01 0.97
C VAL A 249 3.19 -10.46 1.19
N ASN A 250 3.59 -11.08 2.31
CA ASN A 250 3.22 -12.47 2.59
C ASN A 250 1.71 -12.64 2.77
N ARG A 251 1.02 -11.76 3.50
CA ARG A 251 -0.46 -11.80 3.60
C ARG A 251 -1.12 -11.76 2.23
N ALA A 252 -0.67 -10.87 1.35
CA ALA A 252 -1.18 -10.81 -0.02
C ALA A 252 -0.95 -12.11 -0.79
N LEU A 253 0.21 -12.76 -0.64
CA LEU A 253 0.47 -14.05 -1.29
C LEU A 253 -0.45 -15.16 -0.76
N PHE A 254 -0.61 -15.29 0.56
CA PHE A 254 -1.50 -16.28 1.17
C PHE A 254 -2.96 -16.07 0.78
N ASP A 255 -3.42 -14.81 0.69
CA ASP A 255 -4.77 -14.47 0.30
C ASP A 255 -5.05 -14.63 -1.20
N MET A 256 -4.01 -14.81 -2.03
CA MET A 256 -4.13 -15.13 -3.45
C MET A 256 -4.24 -16.62 -3.73
N ILE A 257 -4.08 -17.48 -2.72
CA ILE A 257 -4.12 -18.94 -2.90
C ILE A 257 -5.55 -19.36 -3.26
N ASP A 258 -5.70 -20.03 -4.40
CA ASP A 258 -6.93 -20.71 -4.75
C ASP A 258 -7.02 -22.06 -3.99
N PRO A 259 -8.06 -22.27 -3.16
CA PRO A 259 -8.18 -23.47 -2.36
C PRO A 259 -8.35 -24.76 -3.17
N VAL A 260 -8.79 -24.67 -4.43
CA VAL A 260 -8.97 -25.85 -5.29
C VAL A 260 -7.63 -26.29 -5.87
N SER A 261 -6.91 -25.38 -6.53
CA SER A 261 -5.60 -25.70 -7.11
C SER A 261 -4.46 -25.76 -6.10
N SER A 262 -4.64 -25.20 -4.90
CA SER A 262 -3.57 -24.98 -3.90
C SER A 262 -2.37 -24.22 -4.50
N GLN A 263 -2.64 -23.34 -5.46
CA GLN A 263 -1.68 -22.47 -6.14
C GLN A 263 -2.22 -21.05 -6.14
N ILE A 264 -1.39 -20.08 -6.56
CA ILE A 264 -1.88 -18.71 -6.78
C ILE A 264 -2.99 -18.74 -7.84
N THR A 265 -4.13 -18.12 -7.53
CA THR A 265 -5.28 -18.07 -8.43
C THR A 265 -4.91 -17.54 -9.80
N LEU A 266 -5.42 -18.18 -10.86
CA LEU A 266 -5.28 -17.71 -12.25
C LEU A 266 -6.18 -16.51 -12.56
N ASN A 267 -7.17 -16.20 -11.72
CA ASN A 267 -8.09 -15.08 -11.92
C ASN A 267 -7.39 -13.73 -11.64
N LYS A 268 -7.13 -12.97 -12.71
CA LYS A 268 -6.54 -11.62 -12.66
C LYS A 268 -7.30 -10.66 -11.75
N LYS A 269 -8.64 -10.68 -11.81
CA LYS A 269 -9.49 -9.77 -11.01
C LYS A 269 -9.31 -10.06 -9.52
N THR A 270 -9.28 -11.33 -9.13
CA THR A 270 -9.04 -11.75 -7.74
C THR A 270 -7.66 -11.29 -7.26
N ARG A 271 -6.59 -11.53 -8.04
CA ARG A 271 -5.24 -11.06 -7.68
C ARG A 271 -5.18 -9.54 -7.49
N MET A 272 -5.80 -8.78 -8.39
CA MET A 272 -5.84 -7.32 -8.26
C MET A 272 -6.67 -6.85 -7.06
N THR A 273 -7.76 -7.54 -6.72
CA THR A 273 -8.53 -7.23 -5.50
C THR A 273 -7.69 -7.45 -4.24
N VAL A 274 -6.95 -8.57 -4.17
CA VAL A 274 -6.03 -8.85 -3.05
C VAL A 274 -4.93 -7.80 -2.98
N PHE A 275 -4.33 -7.41 -4.12
CA PHE A 275 -3.34 -6.34 -4.15
C PHE A 275 -3.91 -5.01 -3.66
N ARG A 276 -5.10 -4.60 -4.10
CA ARG A 276 -5.73 -3.36 -3.61
C ARG A 276 -6.00 -3.40 -2.11
N HIS A 277 -6.47 -4.54 -1.60
CA HIS A 277 -6.75 -4.72 -0.18
C HIS A 277 -5.49 -4.54 0.69
N HIS A 278 -4.36 -5.12 0.29
CA HIS A 278 -3.14 -5.07 1.10
C HIS A 278 -2.28 -3.82 0.87
N PHE A 279 -2.26 -3.27 -0.35
CA PHE A 279 -1.34 -2.19 -0.73
C PHE A 279 -2.00 -0.81 -0.88
N MET A 280 -3.32 -0.70 -0.94
CA MET A 280 -4.02 0.59 -1.09
C MET A 280 -5.02 0.85 0.04
N GLN A 281 -5.94 -0.08 0.29
CA GLN A 281 -7.02 0.11 1.26
C GLN A 281 -7.29 -1.17 2.04
N ASN A 282 -6.93 -1.15 3.32
CA ASN A 282 -7.21 -2.23 4.25
C ASN A 282 -8.17 -1.71 5.33
N PRO A 283 -9.40 -2.25 5.45
CA PRO A 283 -10.37 -1.88 6.49
C PRO A 283 -10.06 -2.50 7.85
N GLY A 284 -9.04 -3.35 7.95
CA GLY A 284 -8.70 -4.10 9.16
C GLY A 284 -9.46 -5.40 9.32
N THR A 285 -10.16 -5.86 8.29
CA THR A 285 -10.79 -7.19 8.22
C THR A 285 -9.81 -8.22 7.66
N ARG A 286 -9.94 -9.48 8.08
CA ARG A 286 -9.28 -10.65 7.48
C ARG A 286 -9.91 -11.03 6.15
N LYS A 287 -11.22 -10.85 6.00
CA LYS A 287 -11.93 -11.16 4.75
C LYS A 287 -11.68 -10.08 3.71
N ILE A 288 -11.26 -10.50 2.52
CA ILE A 288 -11.18 -9.64 1.34
C ILE A 288 -12.54 -9.61 0.68
N HIS A 289 -13.18 -8.44 0.72
CA HIS A 289 -14.43 -8.23 0.01
C HIS A 289 -14.15 -8.13 -1.49
N THR A 290 -14.71 -9.07 -2.25
CA THR A 290 -14.75 -8.94 -3.71
C THR A 290 -16.00 -8.15 -4.08
N VAL A 291 -15.96 -7.38 -5.18
CA VAL A 291 -17.10 -6.62 -5.70
C VAL A 291 -18.35 -7.51 -5.97
N THR A 292 -18.15 -8.82 -6.04
CA THR A 292 -19.18 -9.85 -6.26
C THR A 292 -19.57 -10.62 -4.99
N SER A 293 -19.06 -10.24 -3.82
CA SER A 293 -19.48 -10.84 -2.56
C SER A 293 -20.90 -10.35 -2.28
N ASP A 294 -21.89 -11.20 -2.50
CA ASP A 294 -23.28 -10.97 -2.14
C ASP A 294 -23.36 -10.36 -0.73
N ASN A 295 -24.17 -9.30 -0.59
CA ASN A 295 -24.44 -8.63 0.68
C ASN A 295 -25.00 -9.64 1.68
N THR A 296 -24.14 -10.29 2.46
CA THR A 296 -24.57 -11.26 3.47
C THR A 296 -25.42 -10.53 4.49
N VAL A 297 -26.71 -10.87 4.54
CA VAL A 297 -27.64 -10.31 5.51
C VAL A 297 -27.36 -10.94 6.87
N ILE A 298 -27.08 -10.11 7.86
CA ILE A 298 -26.75 -10.50 9.23
C ILE A 298 -27.96 -10.21 10.13
N GLY A 299 -28.35 -11.17 10.97
CA GLY A 299 -29.39 -11.00 11.98
C GLY A 299 -28.83 -10.37 13.26
N LEU A 300 -29.31 -9.18 13.62
CA LEU A 300 -28.83 -8.41 14.77
C LEU A 300 -29.87 -8.28 15.90
N LYS A 301 -30.98 -9.04 15.84
CA LYS A 301 -32.07 -9.04 16.85
C LYS A 301 -31.63 -9.35 18.29
N HIS A 302 -30.47 -9.97 18.46
CA HIS A 302 -29.92 -10.36 19.76
C HIS A 302 -29.20 -9.19 20.47
N LEU A 303 -28.93 -8.09 19.78
CA LEU A 303 -28.29 -6.91 20.33
C LEU A 303 -29.33 -5.90 20.81
N ASN A 304 -28.96 -5.09 21.79
CA ASN A 304 -29.85 -4.05 22.34
C ASN A 304 -29.70 -2.74 21.53
N PRO A 305 -30.71 -2.30 20.76
CA PRO A 305 -30.61 -1.08 19.97
C PRO A 305 -30.63 0.17 20.86
N VAL A 306 -29.67 1.07 20.64
CA VAL A 306 -29.56 2.38 21.29
C VAL A 306 -29.57 3.44 20.20
N LEU A 307 -30.62 4.25 20.14
CA LEU A 307 -30.74 5.31 19.14
C LEU A 307 -29.86 6.50 19.51
N ILE A 308 -29.01 6.93 18.57
CA ILE A 308 -28.12 8.09 18.73
C ILE A 308 -28.61 9.23 17.84
N GLN A 309 -29.24 10.23 18.46
CA GLN A 309 -29.74 11.45 17.80
C GLN A 309 -28.92 12.67 18.22
N ARG A 310 -27.60 12.62 18.00
CA ARG A 310 -26.69 13.75 18.26
C ARG A 310 -25.82 13.97 17.04
N ARG A 311 -25.58 15.24 16.67
CA ARG A 311 -24.66 15.61 15.58
C ARG A 311 -23.28 15.00 15.83
N LEU A 312 -22.71 15.27 17.01
CA LEU A 312 -21.46 14.71 17.48
C LEU A 312 -21.76 13.83 18.70
N TRP A 313 -21.21 12.61 18.68
CA TRP A 313 -21.35 11.67 19.79
C TRP A 313 -20.01 11.00 20.10
N VAL A 314 -19.64 11.08 21.37
CA VAL A 314 -18.48 10.42 21.95
C VAL A 314 -18.99 9.39 22.95
N SER A 315 -18.65 8.12 22.75
CA SER A 315 -19.06 7.05 23.64
C SER A 315 -18.31 7.13 24.98
N LYS A 316 -19.02 7.48 26.06
CA LYS A 316 -18.52 7.40 27.44
C LYS A 316 -19.21 6.22 28.15
N GLY A 317 -18.57 5.05 28.23
CA GLY A 317 -19.13 3.88 28.93
C GLY A 317 -18.69 2.51 28.43
N THR A 318 -19.17 1.45 29.10
CA THR A 318 -18.94 0.05 28.70
C THR A 318 -19.90 -0.34 27.56
N GLY A 319 -19.45 -1.21 26.66
CA GLY A 319 -20.23 -1.65 25.49
C GLY A 319 -21.47 -2.50 25.82
N LYS A 320 -21.82 -2.68 27.10
CA LYS A 320 -22.91 -3.54 27.56
C LYS A 320 -23.91 -2.75 28.39
N ASN A 321 -25.19 -3.13 28.31
CA ASN A 321 -26.21 -2.57 29.19
C ASN A 321 -26.13 -3.17 30.62
N ALA A 322 -26.97 -2.69 31.53
CA ALA A 322 -27.03 -3.16 32.92
C ALA A 322 -27.31 -4.68 33.08
N ARG A 323 -27.80 -5.36 32.03
CA ARG A 323 -28.06 -6.81 31.99
C ARG A 323 -26.94 -7.60 31.30
N GLY A 324 -25.84 -6.95 30.91
CA GLY A 324 -24.71 -7.57 30.22
C GLY A 324 -24.90 -7.81 28.71
N ILE A 325 -26.00 -7.32 28.12
CA ILE A 325 -26.29 -7.45 26.67
C ILE A 325 -25.52 -6.36 25.92
N GLN A 326 -24.93 -6.73 24.79
CA GLN A 326 -24.17 -5.85 23.91
C GLN A 326 -25.09 -4.82 23.23
N ASN A 327 -24.68 -3.55 23.25
CA ASN A 327 -25.42 -2.47 22.60
C ASN A 327 -25.15 -2.44 21.09
N LEU A 328 -26.18 -2.08 20.33
CA LEU A 328 -26.12 -1.74 18.92
C LEU A 328 -26.47 -0.26 18.80
N PHE A 329 -25.48 0.59 18.53
CA PHE A 329 -25.70 2.02 18.36
C PHE A 329 -26.28 2.29 16.97
N VAL A 330 -27.43 2.92 16.91
CA VAL A 330 -28.19 3.12 15.67
C VAL A 330 -28.29 4.60 15.36
N PHE A 331 -27.95 4.97 14.12
CA PHE A 331 -27.89 6.33 13.61
C PHE A 331 -28.96 6.50 12.52
N PRO A 332 -30.04 7.27 12.77
CA PRO A 332 -31.09 7.49 11.79
C PRO A 332 -30.56 8.37 10.64
N VAL A 333 -30.68 7.91 9.40
CA VAL A 333 -30.21 8.65 8.22
C VAL A 333 -31.24 9.70 7.80
N ASP A 334 -32.52 9.35 7.84
CA ASP A 334 -33.60 10.21 7.37
C ASP A 334 -33.71 11.53 8.15
N ASP A 335 -33.40 11.51 9.44
CA ASP A 335 -33.42 12.68 10.32
C ASP A 335 -32.32 13.70 9.96
N TRP A 336 -31.18 13.24 9.43
CA TRP A 336 -29.97 14.04 9.27
C TRP A 336 -29.57 14.32 7.81
N LYS A 337 -30.09 13.56 6.85
CA LYS A 337 -29.76 13.69 5.41
C LYS A 337 -30.15 15.04 4.80
N ILE A 338 -31.03 15.80 5.45
CA ILE A 338 -31.48 17.12 5.00
C ILE A 338 -30.40 18.18 5.24
N SER A 339 -29.68 18.07 6.36
CA SER A 339 -28.71 19.09 6.82
C SER A 339 -27.25 18.66 6.68
N HIS A 340 -26.97 17.36 6.53
CA HIS A 340 -25.63 16.79 6.51
C HIS A 340 -25.41 15.89 5.29
N ASP A 341 -24.15 15.73 4.89
CA ASP A 341 -23.75 14.99 3.69
C ASP A 341 -23.33 13.54 3.99
N ALA A 342 -22.82 13.28 5.19
CA ALA A 342 -22.20 12.01 5.55
C ALA A 342 -22.26 11.70 7.06
N LEU A 343 -22.04 10.44 7.42
CA LEU A 343 -21.75 9.98 8.77
C LEU A 343 -20.28 9.57 8.87
N LEU A 344 -19.56 10.17 9.81
CA LEU A 344 -18.19 9.82 10.17
C LEU A 344 -18.20 8.91 11.37
N ILE A 345 -17.35 7.89 11.35
CA ILE A 345 -17.14 7.02 12.51
C ILE A 345 -15.64 6.80 12.66
N LEU A 346 -15.11 7.08 13.85
CA LEU A 346 -13.74 6.77 14.25
C LEU A 346 -13.78 5.81 15.44
N THR A 347 -13.12 4.67 15.31
CA THR A 347 -13.12 3.68 16.38
C THR A 347 -11.85 2.85 16.47
N ASN A 348 -11.50 2.36 17.65
CA ASN A 348 -10.47 1.34 17.86
C ASN A 348 -11.02 -0.10 17.85
N HIS A 349 -12.27 -0.30 17.39
CA HIS A 349 -12.93 -1.60 17.33
C HIS A 349 -12.14 -2.62 16.50
N THR A 350 -12.01 -3.85 16.99
CA THR A 350 -11.19 -4.90 16.36
C THR A 350 -11.98 -5.99 15.65
N SER A 351 -13.28 -6.17 15.92
CA SER A 351 -14.07 -7.26 15.30
C SER A 351 -14.18 -7.13 13.79
N GLU A 352 -14.30 -8.26 13.09
CA GLU A 352 -14.39 -8.32 11.63
C GLU A 352 -15.60 -7.55 11.08
N SER A 353 -16.77 -7.81 11.64
CA SER A 353 -18.03 -7.14 11.30
C SER A 353 -18.43 -6.25 12.47
N TRP A 354 -18.60 -4.96 12.20
CA TRP A 354 -18.82 -3.95 13.24
C TRP A 354 -19.70 -2.79 12.78
N LEU A 355 -19.75 -2.53 11.48
CA LEU A 355 -20.50 -1.43 10.87
C LEU A 355 -21.53 -2.01 9.91
N PHE A 356 -22.77 -1.57 10.04
CA PHE A 356 -23.90 -2.15 9.32
C PHE A 356 -24.82 -1.09 8.73
N ALA A 357 -25.50 -1.45 7.65
CA ALA A 357 -26.63 -0.71 7.10
C ALA A 357 -27.93 -1.49 7.26
N CYS A 358 -28.99 -0.77 7.62
CA CYS A 358 -30.28 -1.36 7.96
C CYS A 358 -31.44 -0.61 7.30
N ASN A 359 -32.43 -1.39 6.85
CA ASN A 359 -33.73 -0.90 6.41
C ASN A 359 -34.72 -1.23 7.52
N GLY A 360 -35.26 -0.19 8.17
CA GLY A 360 -36.00 -0.30 9.42
C GLY A 360 -37.18 -1.25 9.33
N ALA A 361 -37.39 -2.03 10.39
CA ALA A 361 -38.56 -2.89 10.58
C ALA A 361 -39.34 -2.46 11.84
N PRO A 362 -40.66 -2.69 11.92
CA PRO A 362 -41.44 -2.39 13.12
C PRO A 362 -40.87 -3.15 14.33
N GLY A 363 -40.58 -2.43 15.42
CA GLY A 363 -40.14 -2.99 16.71
C GLY A 363 -38.63 -3.15 16.92
N HIS A 364 -37.80 -3.25 15.87
CA HIS A 364 -36.35 -3.25 15.99
C HIS A 364 -35.70 -2.55 14.78
N PRO A 365 -35.03 -1.39 14.97
CA PRO A 365 -34.59 -0.53 13.86
C PRO A 365 -33.54 -1.20 12.96
N CYS A 366 -32.86 -2.24 13.43
CA CYS A 366 -31.89 -2.99 12.65
C CYS A 366 -31.96 -4.51 12.91
N ALA A 367 -33.10 -5.15 12.60
CA ALA A 367 -33.27 -6.59 12.81
C ALA A 367 -32.40 -7.44 11.85
N THR A 368 -32.33 -6.99 10.59
CA THR A 368 -31.51 -7.56 9.51
C THR A 368 -30.65 -6.45 8.92
N ALA A 369 -29.38 -6.72 8.69
CA ALA A 369 -28.42 -5.70 8.29
C ALA A 369 -27.42 -6.20 7.24
N VAL A 370 -26.86 -5.29 6.46
CA VAL A 370 -25.76 -5.55 5.53
C VAL A 370 -24.47 -5.05 6.15
N ASP A 371 -23.40 -5.86 6.09
CA ASP A 371 -22.08 -5.49 6.62
C ASP A 371 -21.37 -4.45 5.72
N LEU A 372 -21.08 -3.29 6.31
CA LEU A 372 -20.36 -2.19 5.69
C LEU A 372 -18.94 -2.00 6.25
N SER A 373 -18.45 -2.89 7.12
CA SER A 373 -17.12 -2.78 7.72
C SER A 373 -15.97 -2.69 6.70
N HIS A 374 -16.19 -3.18 5.48
CA HIS A 374 -15.23 -3.10 4.38
C HIS A 374 -15.04 -1.69 3.80
N PHE A 375 -15.97 -0.75 4.05
CA PHE A 375 -15.82 0.66 3.66
C PHE A 375 -14.88 1.45 4.58
N ALA A 376 -14.46 0.86 5.70
CA ALA A 376 -13.52 1.50 6.61
C ALA A 376 -12.11 1.60 6.02
N GLN A 377 -11.33 2.54 6.55
CA GLN A 377 -9.89 2.63 6.35
C GLN A 377 -9.17 2.50 7.69
N LEU A 378 -8.03 1.82 7.69
CA LEU A 378 -7.12 1.81 8.84
C LEU A 378 -6.31 3.09 8.93
N LEU A 379 -6.14 3.59 10.15
CA LEU A 379 -5.30 4.73 10.50
C LEU A 379 -4.30 4.34 11.60
N PRO A 380 -3.07 4.88 11.60
CA PRO A 380 -2.12 4.70 12.70
C PRO A 380 -2.54 5.52 13.93
N ALA A 381 -2.35 4.97 15.12
CA ALA A 381 -2.52 5.68 16.39
C ALA A 381 -1.47 5.26 17.42
N GLY A 382 -0.22 5.72 17.22
CA GLY A 382 0.83 5.70 18.24
C GLY A 382 1.10 4.35 18.91
N GLY A 383 1.04 3.24 18.15
CA GLY A 383 1.21 1.87 18.66
C GLY A 383 -0.03 0.98 18.51
N SER A 384 -1.19 1.58 18.22
CA SER A 384 -2.43 0.89 17.88
C SER A 384 -2.94 1.27 16.48
N THR A 385 -4.09 0.74 16.08
CA THR A 385 -4.76 1.08 14.82
C THR A 385 -6.19 1.55 15.08
N LEU A 386 -6.58 2.64 14.44
CA LEU A 386 -7.96 3.07 14.37
C LEU A 386 -8.59 2.63 13.05
N ARG A 387 -9.91 2.55 13.04
CA ARG A 387 -10.75 2.40 11.86
C ARG A 387 -11.56 3.65 11.70
N PHE A 388 -11.53 4.21 10.50
CA PHE A 388 -12.33 5.36 10.12
C PHE A 388 -13.26 4.99 8.98
N ALA A 389 -14.54 5.31 9.10
CA ALA A 389 -15.51 5.17 8.02
C ALA A 389 -16.09 6.55 7.69
N TYR A 390 -16.15 6.85 6.38
CA TYR A 390 -16.76 8.07 5.83
C TYR A 390 -17.94 7.64 4.94
N LEU A 391 -19.15 7.66 5.49
CA LEU A 391 -20.35 7.14 4.83
C LEU A 391 -21.16 8.28 4.24
N LYS A 392 -21.05 8.52 2.93
CA LYS A 392 -21.83 9.56 2.24
C LYS A 392 -23.27 9.10 2.08
N PHE A 393 -24.24 9.91 2.50
CA PHE A 393 -25.66 9.54 2.37
C PHE A 393 -26.10 9.35 0.92
N LYS A 394 -25.47 10.08 -0.02
CA LYS A 394 -25.72 9.94 -1.46
C LYS A 394 -25.40 8.54 -2.00
N ASP A 395 -24.44 7.84 -1.39
CA ASP A 395 -24.03 6.48 -1.81
C ASP A 395 -24.97 5.40 -1.24
N PHE A 396 -25.85 5.76 -0.31
CA PHE A 396 -26.68 4.86 0.50
C PHE A 396 -28.15 5.33 0.56
N SER A 397 -28.74 5.70 -0.58
CA SER A 397 -30.07 6.34 -0.65
C SER A 397 -31.24 5.48 -0.15
N THR A 398 -31.10 4.15 -0.17
CA THR A 398 -32.15 3.21 0.25
C THR A 398 -32.09 2.82 1.72
N ILE A 399 -31.10 3.31 2.47
CA ILE A 399 -30.82 2.89 3.85
C ILE A 399 -31.45 3.87 4.83
N SER A 400 -32.19 3.32 5.80
CA SER A 400 -32.85 4.12 6.85
C SER A 400 -31.94 4.43 8.04
N HIS A 401 -31.07 3.48 8.40
CA HIS A 401 -30.21 3.57 9.58
C HIS A 401 -28.84 2.97 9.31
N PHE A 402 -27.79 3.61 9.83
CA PHE A 402 -26.52 2.94 10.06
C PHE A 402 -26.51 2.37 11.48
N ALA A 403 -25.84 1.23 11.66
CA ALA A 403 -25.73 0.62 12.97
C ALA A 403 -24.30 0.16 13.25
N LEU A 404 -23.94 0.22 14.52
CA LEU A 404 -22.59 -0.05 15.01
C LEU A 404 -22.67 -0.99 16.21
N SER A 405 -22.05 -2.16 16.12
CA SER A 405 -21.94 -3.03 17.28
C SER A 405 -20.98 -2.42 18.29
N SER A 406 -21.37 -2.39 19.57
CA SER A 406 -20.44 -2.03 20.62
C SER A 406 -19.30 -3.08 20.73
N PRO A 407 -18.10 -2.68 21.14
CA PRO A 407 -17.01 -3.63 21.37
C PRO A 407 -17.30 -4.58 22.54
N LEU A 408 -16.82 -5.83 22.43
CA LEU A 408 -16.97 -6.87 23.46
C LEU A 408 -16.01 -6.68 24.67
N THR A 409 -15.01 -5.82 24.55
CA THR A 409 -13.95 -5.60 25.55
C THR A 409 -14.38 -4.63 26.65
N ALA A 410 -13.88 -4.83 27.87
CA ALA A 410 -14.18 -4.02 29.06
C ALA A 410 -13.41 -2.68 29.14
N MET A 411 -12.45 -2.44 28.24
CA MET A 411 -11.67 -1.20 28.20
C MET A 411 -12.48 -0.05 27.60
N PRO A 412 -12.25 1.22 28.00
CA PRO A 412 -12.86 2.37 27.34
C PRO A 412 -12.43 2.37 25.88
N ASN A 413 -13.39 2.13 24.99
CA ASN A 413 -13.14 2.07 23.56
C ASN A 413 -13.36 3.45 22.96
N LEU A 414 -12.40 3.90 22.15
CA LEU A 414 -12.56 5.08 21.32
C LEU A 414 -13.69 4.77 20.34
N LEU A 415 -14.80 5.48 20.49
CA LEU A 415 -15.89 5.46 19.54
C LEU A 415 -16.49 6.85 19.44
N TRP A 416 -16.16 7.50 18.34
CA TRP A 416 -16.62 8.83 18.00
C TRP A 416 -17.40 8.77 16.70
N SER A 417 -18.51 9.49 16.63
CA SER A 417 -19.28 9.65 15.41
C SER A 417 -19.74 11.09 15.22
N GLU A 418 -19.76 11.53 13.97
CA GLU A 418 -20.21 12.87 13.60
C GLU A 418 -21.08 12.80 12.34
N PHE A 419 -22.30 13.32 12.42
CA PHE A 419 -23.06 13.73 11.25
C PHE A 419 -22.39 14.96 10.66
N HIS A 420 -21.86 14.81 9.46
CA HIS A 420 -20.85 15.69 8.91
C HIS A 420 -21.37 16.45 7.68
N SER A 421 -21.10 17.76 7.63
CA SER A 421 -21.42 18.65 6.52
C SER A 421 -20.13 19.20 5.92
N ARG A 422 -19.95 19.09 4.60
CA ARG A 422 -18.68 19.42 3.94
C ARG A 422 -18.16 20.85 4.19
N PRO A 423 -18.99 21.90 4.20
CA PRO A 423 -18.51 23.26 4.44
C PRO A 423 -17.87 23.45 5.82
N ALA A 424 -18.26 22.65 6.82
CA ALA A 424 -17.82 22.80 8.19
C ALA A 424 -16.41 22.24 8.47
N SER A 425 -15.84 21.44 7.57
CA SER A 425 -14.51 20.81 7.76
C SER A 425 -13.51 21.10 6.64
N GLN A 426 -13.89 21.93 5.66
CA GLN A 426 -13.03 22.27 4.54
C GLN A 426 -12.36 23.61 4.78
N TYR A 427 -11.04 23.57 4.89
CA TYR A 427 -10.20 24.75 5.01
C TYR A 427 -9.24 24.84 3.83
N SER A 428 -8.83 26.06 3.53
CA SER A 428 -7.74 26.33 2.59
C SER A 428 -6.66 27.07 3.34
N LEU A 429 -5.45 26.53 3.34
CA LEU A 429 -4.30 27.16 3.99
C LEU A 429 -3.28 27.52 2.92
N ASP A 430 -3.08 28.81 2.73
CA ASP A 430 -2.00 29.29 1.90
C ASP A 430 -0.66 29.10 2.59
N VAL A 431 0.36 28.85 1.77
CA VAL A 431 1.72 28.62 2.25
C VAL A 431 2.53 29.92 2.15
N PRO A 432 3.36 30.24 3.16
CA PRO A 432 4.22 31.40 3.09
C PRO A 432 5.27 31.26 1.97
N TRP A 433 5.86 32.38 1.59
CA TRP A 433 7.01 32.40 0.68
C TRP A 433 8.17 31.60 1.27
N LEU A 434 8.94 30.93 0.41
CA LEU A 434 9.94 29.91 0.80
C LEU A 434 11.09 30.43 1.66
N PHE A 435 11.41 31.72 1.55
CA PHE A 435 12.45 32.37 2.35
C PHE A 435 11.86 33.22 3.48
N SER A 436 10.55 33.18 3.67
CA SER A 436 9.92 33.86 4.79
C SER A 436 10.31 33.18 6.11
N ARG A 437 10.53 34.00 7.14
CA ARG A 437 10.65 33.54 8.53
C ARG A 437 9.27 33.44 9.22
N SER A 438 8.22 33.96 8.59
CA SER A 438 6.85 33.86 9.11
C SER A 438 6.26 32.48 8.89
N HIS A 439 5.28 32.14 9.73
CA HIS A 439 4.40 31.00 9.53
C HIS A 439 3.00 31.52 9.24
N ASN A 440 2.21 30.72 8.53
CA ASN A 440 0.77 30.91 8.45
C ASN A 440 0.12 29.96 9.45
N SER A 441 -0.91 30.41 10.15
CA SER A 441 -1.67 29.60 11.09
C SER A 441 -3.15 29.59 10.76
N LEU A 442 -3.79 28.49 11.11
CA LEU A 442 -5.22 28.28 11.06
C LEU A 442 -5.65 27.70 12.40
N ASP A 443 -6.58 28.36 13.08
CA ASP A 443 -7.20 27.82 14.28
C ASP A 443 -8.46 27.03 13.89
N ILE A 444 -8.58 25.85 14.48
CA ILE A 444 -9.68 24.91 14.32
C ILE A 444 -10.38 24.86 15.68
N GLU A 445 -11.67 25.20 15.68
CA GLU A 445 -12.50 25.15 16.87
C GLU A 445 -12.72 23.70 17.34
N ALA A 446 -13.19 23.53 18.57
CA ALA A 446 -13.60 22.23 19.09
C ALA A 446 -14.85 21.69 18.36
N ASP A 447 -15.36 20.53 18.78
CA ASP A 447 -16.57 19.90 18.25
C ASP A 447 -16.50 19.36 16.80
N VAL A 448 -15.29 19.01 16.33
CA VAL A 448 -15.03 18.42 15.00
C VAL A 448 -14.11 17.21 15.10
N ILE A 449 -14.48 16.08 14.47
CA ILE A 449 -13.64 14.87 14.44
C ILE A 449 -12.66 14.91 13.26
N PHE A 450 -13.08 15.46 12.12
CA PHE A 450 -12.32 15.38 10.87
C PHE A 450 -12.26 16.73 10.18
N VAL A 451 -11.06 17.07 9.71
CA VAL A 451 -10.78 18.29 8.96
C VAL A 451 -9.99 17.98 7.69
N ASN A 452 -10.37 18.60 6.58
CA ASN A 452 -9.62 18.58 5.32
C ASN A 452 -9.07 19.97 5.02
N ILE A 453 -7.75 20.10 5.00
CA ILE A 453 -7.04 21.33 4.67
C ILE A 453 -6.45 21.18 3.26
N THR A 454 -6.91 22.02 2.34
CA THR A 454 -6.38 22.08 0.98
C THR A 454 -5.16 23.01 0.91
N LEU A 455 -4.15 22.60 0.13
CA LEU A 455 -2.89 23.32 -0.04
C LEU A 455 -2.64 23.64 -1.53
N PRO A 456 -3.26 24.69 -2.09
CA PRO A 456 -3.23 24.97 -3.54
C PRO A 456 -1.83 25.26 -4.10
N SER A 457 -0.98 25.85 -3.28
CA SER A 457 0.33 26.38 -3.68
C SER A 457 1.46 25.33 -3.71
N ILE A 458 1.21 24.11 -3.21
CA ILE A 458 2.18 23.00 -3.16
C ILE A 458 2.04 22.12 -4.40
N THR A 459 2.66 22.55 -5.49
CA THR A 459 2.60 21.85 -6.78
C THR A 459 3.97 21.38 -7.29
N LYS A 460 5.05 21.89 -6.70
CA LYS A 460 6.43 21.67 -7.15
C LYS A 460 7.19 20.78 -6.16
N ILE A 461 7.97 19.84 -6.68
CA ILE A 461 8.76 18.86 -5.91
C ILE A 461 9.81 19.45 -4.97
N TRP A 462 10.31 20.64 -5.27
CA TRP A 462 11.35 21.30 -4.50
C TRP A 462 10.80 22.16 -3.37
N LYS A 463 9.49 22.45 -3.35
CA LYS A 463 8.86 23.15 -2.24
C LYS A 463 8.67 22.18 -1.08
N VAL A 464 9.19 22.54 0.09
CA VAL A 464 9.04 21.75 1.32
C VAL A 464 8.54 22.63 2.44
N TYR A 465 7.52 22.14 3.13
CA TYR A 465 6.90 22.81 4.26
C TYR A 465 6.79 21.87 5.44
N VAL A 466 6.98 22.40 6.63
CA VAL A 466 6.68 21.70 7.89
C VAL A 466 5.33 22.20 8.37
N LEU A 467 4.40 21.26 8.54
CA LEU A 467 3.12 21.50 9.16
C LEU A 467 3.14 20.95 10.58
N GLN A 468 2.74 21.78 11.54
CA GLN A 468 2.69 21.46 12.96
C GLN A 468 1.26 21.67 13.44
N VAL A 469 0.69 20.64 14.07
CA VAL A 469 -0.64 20.68 14.67
C VAL A 469 -0.46 20.56 16.17
N GLU A 470 -1.07 21.47 16.91
CA GLU A 470 -1.04 21.49 18.37
C GLU A 470 -2.47 21.61 18.90
N SER A 471 -2.85 20.71 19.80
CA SER A 471 -4.10 20.83 20.55
C SER A 471 -3.96 21.88 21.65
N LYS A 472 -5.02 22.66 21.83
CA LYS A 472 -5.21 23.67 22.85
C LYS A 472 -6.43 23.29 23.69
N ASP A 473 -6.48 23.79 24.92
CA ASP A 473 -7.64 23.69 25.81
C ASP A 473 -8.12 22.25 26.11
N CYS A 474 -7.20 21.28 26.12
CA CYS A 474 -7.53 19.89 26.45
C CYS A 474 -7.41 19.61 27.96
N GLU A 475 -8.41 18.94 28.54
CA GLU A 475 -8.31 18.43 29.92
C GLU A 475 -7.37 17.22 30.04
N THR A 476 -7.22 16.43 28.97
CA THR A 476 -6.40 15.21 28.94
C THR A 476 -5.52 15.12 27.69
N SER A 477 -4.71 14.06 27.59
CA SER A 477 -3.86 13.80 26.43
C SER A 477 -4.68 13.57 25.15
N SER A 478 -4.55 14.47 24.18
CA SER A 478 -5.30 14.46 22.91
C SER A 478 -4.69 13.55 21.84
N LEU A 479 -5.53 12.73 21.23
CA LEU A 479 -5.18 11.90 20.08
C LEU A 479 -5.31 12.71 18.79
N ILE A 480 -4.19 12.97 18.14
CA ILE A 480 -4.14 13.55 16.80
C ILE A 480 -3.62 12.53 15.82
N THR A 481 -4.33 12.35 14.71
CA THR A 481 -3.81 11.63 13.53
C THR A 481 -3.86 12.55 12.33
N GLY A 482 -2.73 12.74 11.67
CA GLY A 482 -2.61 13.49 10.43
C GLY A 482 -2.23 12.60 9.26
N ARG A 483 -2.81 12.88 8.09
CA ARG A 483 -2.47 12.28 6.81
C ARG A 483 -2.23 13.38 5.78
N ILE A 484 -1.04 13.41 5.21
CA ILE A 484 -0.80 14.15 3.96
C ILE A 484 -1.33 13.25 2.82
N ASN A 485 -2.28 13.77 2.04
CA ASN A 485 -2.88 13.10 0.90
C ASN A 485 -2.46 13.81 -0.39
N ILE A 486 -1.82 13.05 -1.29
CA ILE A 486 -1.40 13.54 -2.60
C ILE A 486 -2.30 12.85 -3.63
N PRO A 487 -3.36 13.51 -4.15
CA PRO A 487 -4.40 12.79 -4.90
C PRO A 487 -3.96 12.29 -6.28
N TRP A 488 -2.87 12.84 -6.83
CA TRP A 488 -2.33 12.42 -8.14
C TRP A 488 -1.34 11.27 -8.08
N PHE A 489 -0.99 10.79 -6.89
CA PHE A 489 -0.08 9.68 -6.71
C PHE A 489 -0.35 9.01 -5.36
N ASN A 490 -0.45 7.69 -5.25
CA ASN A 490 -0.75 7.01 -3.97
C ASN A 490 0.41 7.12 -2.93
N GLU A 491 0.60 8.33 -2.40
CA GLU A 491 1.79 8.82 -1.72
C GLU A 491 1.54 9.29 -0.30
N ASN A 492 0.42 8.84 0.27
CA ASN A 492 0.00 9.23 1.60
C ASN A 492 1.13 9.02 2.62
N SER A 493 1.25 9.97 3.53
CA SER A 493 2.13 9.86 4.70
C SER A 493 1.33 10.20 5.94
N TYR A 494 1.68 9.55 7.05
CA TYR A 494 0.91 9.61 8.28
C TYR A 494 1.80 10.02 9.45
N SER A 495 1.21 10.74 10.39
CA SER A 495 1.81 11.06 11.69
C SER A 495 0.70 10.99 12.74
N SER A 496 0.99 10.37 13.88
CA SER A 496 0.00 10.21 14.95
C SER A 496 0.67 10.41 16.30
N SER A 497 0.00 11.10 17.22
CA SER A 497 0.48 11.30 18.58
C SER A 497 -0.69 11.29 19.56
N HIS A 498 -0.42 10.81 20.77
CA HIS A 498 -1.32 10.97 21.92
C HIS A 498 -0.94 12.18 22.78
N SER A 499 0.14 12.89 22.45
CA SER A 499 0.64 14.03 23.24
C SER A 499 -0.03 15.36 22.88
N GLY A 500 -1.08 15.35 22.04
CA GLY A 500 -1.71 16.57 21.53
C GLY A 500 -0.83 17.40 20.58
N SER A 501 0.24 16.84 19.99
CA SER A 501 1.01 17.52 18.96
C SER A 501 1.56 16.56 17.91
N ILE A 502 1.49 16.95 16.63
CA ILE A 502 2.13 16.23 15.52
C ILE A 502 2.91 17.20 14.64
N ARG A 503 4.02 16.70 14.09
CA ARG A 503 4.79 17.35 13.04
C ARG A 503 4.73 16.51 11.76
N MET A 504 4.44 17.14 10.64
CA MET A 504 4.37 16.51 9.32
C MET A 504 5.21 17.28 8.32
N LEU A 505 6.04 16.57 7.56
CA LEU A 505 6.86 17.16 6.51
C LEU A 505 6.15 16.99 5.16
N ILE A 506 5.68 18.10 4.59
CA ILE A 506 5.04 18.13 3.28
C ILE A 506 6.13 18.26 2.23
N LYS A 507 6.46 17.13 1.63
CA LYS A 507 7.43 16.95 0.55
C LYS A 507 6.79 16.06 -0.49
N LEU A 508 7.02 16.32 -1.79
CA LEU A 508 6.44 15.54 -2.89
C LEU A 508 7.50 14.61 -3.51
N ASN A 509 7.17 13.36 -3.82
CA ASN A 509 8.01 12.55 -4.72
C ASN A 509 7.65 12.76 -6.19
N HIS A 510 6.39 13.17 -6.47
CA HIS A 510 5.92 13.49 -7.81
C HIS A 510 5.42 14.94 -7.90
N PRO A 511 5.82 15.69 -8.94
CA PRO A 511 5.17 16.97 -9.22
C PRO A 511 3.72 16.69 -9.60
N ARG A 512 2.83 17.66 -9.37
CA ARG A 512 1.46 17.57 -9.87
C ARG A 512 1.49 17.39 -11.40
N PRO A 513 0.87 16.34 -11.97
CA PRO A 513 0.81 16.14 -13.40
C PRO A 513 0.18 17.32 -14.12
N ARG A 514 0.62 17.60 -15.35
CA ARG A 514 -0.02 18.62 -16.19
C ARG A 514 -1.46 18.22 -16.47
N GLY A 515 -2.40 19.14 -16.25
CA GLY A 515 -3.84 18.89 -16.45
C GLY A 515 -4.56 18.19 -15.29
N PHE A 516 -3.85 17.80 -14.22
CA PHE A 516 -4.52 17.24 -13.03
C PHE A 516 -5.31 18.33 -12.29
N VAL A 517 -6.59 18.08 -12.07
CA VAL A 517 -7.49 18.95 -11.30
C VAL A 517 -7.50 18.48 -9.85
N GLY A 518 -6.89 19.26 -8.96
CA GLY A 518 -6.81 18.97 -7.53
C GLY A 518 -5.56 19.55 -6.88
N ASN A 519 -5.57 19.55 -5.54
CA ASN A 519 -4.51 20.11 -4.69
C ASN A 519 -3.97 19.04 -3.75
N ALA A 520 -2.79 19.28 -3.17
CA ALA A 520 -2.37 18.49 -2.01
C ALA A 520 -3.31 18.76 -0.85
N GLU A 521 -3.62 17.73 -0.07
CA GLU A 521 -4.58 17.81 1.04
C GLU A 521 -3.93 17.31 2.32
N VAL A 522 -4.34 17.88 3.44
CA VAL A 522 -3.99 17.40 4.78
C VAL A 522 -5.27 17.06 5.50
N HIS A 523 -5.41 15.77 5.78
CA HIS A 523 -6.52 15.20 6.51
C HIS A 523 -6.12 15.06 7.98
N LEU A 524 -6.88 15.67 8.87
CA LEU A 524 -6.68 15.61 10.31
C LEU A 524 -7.86 14.90 10.96
N TRP A 525 -7.57 13.92 11.81
CA TRP A 525 -8.52 13.36 12.77
C TRP A 525 -8.12 13.88 14.15
N LEU A 526 -9.03 14.66 14.73
CA LEU A 526 -8.81 15.49 15.90
C LEU A 526 -9.71 15.04 17.04
N ASP A 527 -9.24 15.26 18.27
CA ASP A 527 -10.07 15.11 19.46
C ASP A 527 -11.12 16.24 19.48
N PRO A 528 -12.43 15.91 19.45
CA PRO A 528 -13.46 16.92 19.41
C PRO A 528 -13.61 17.70 20.72
N GLU A 529 -13.06 17.22 21.85
CA GLU A 529 -13.09 17.96 23.12
C GLU A 529 -12.05 19.10 23.16
N CYS A 530 -11.15 19.18 22.18
CA CYS A 530 -10.05 20.15 22.13
C CYS A 530 -10.17 21.11 20.95
N SER A 531 -9.67 22.34 21.11
CA SER A 531 -9.36 23.25 20.01
C SER A 531 -7.97 22.92 19.45
N HIS A 532 -7.67 23.28 18.20
CA HIS A 532 -6.37 22.95 17.58
C HIS A 532 -5.83 24.11 16.74
N THR A 533 -4.52 24.31 16.76
CA THR A 533 -3.85 25.26 15.87
C THR A 533 -2.99 24.49 14.88
N VAL A 534 -3.18 24.79 13.60
CA VAL A 534 -2.38 24.28 12.50
C VAL A 534 -1.47 25.40 12.02
N SER A 535 -0.15 25.21 12.11
CA SER A 535 0.83 26.15 11.59
C SER A 535 1.64 25.52 10.45
N ILE A 536 1.95 26.32 9.44
CA ILE A 536 2.78 25.90 8.30
C ILE A 536 3.92 26.89 8.06
N LYS A 537 5.13 26.36 7.92
CA LYS A 537 6.35 27.14 7.66
C LYS A 537 7.25 26.46 6.64
N PRO A 538 8.05 27.21 5.86
CA PRO A 538 8.98 26.60 4.92
C PRO A 538 10.16 25.97 5.67
N ASP A 539 10.75 24.91 5.10
CA ASP A 539 11.98 24.31 5.62
C ASP A 539 13.06 24.38 4.55
N LEU A 540 13.91 25.43 4.64
CA LEU A 540 14.89 25.73 3.60
C LEU A 540 15.96 24.63 3.47
N TYR A 541 16.31 23.97 4.57
CA TYR A 541 17.27 22.87 4.55
C TYR A 541 16.71 21.69 3.74
N GLU A 542 15.46 21.31 4.00
CA GLU A 542 14.80 20.25 3.25
C GLU A 542 14.49 20.63 1.79
N VAL A 543 14.23 21.93 1.50
CA VAL A 543 14.13 22.46 0.12
C VAL A 543 15.43 22.22 -0.64
N LEU A 544 16.58 22.61 -0.08
CA LEU A 544 17.89 22.38 -0.67
C LEU A 544 18.14 20.88 -0.85
N GLY A 545 17.77 20.07 0.15
CA GLY A 545 17.81 18.61 0.07
C GLY A 545 16.96 18.05 -1.08
N GLN A 546 15.77 18.60 -1.36
CA GLN A 546 14.99 18.21 -2.54
C GLN A 546 15.61 18.63 -3.85
N ILE A 547 16.16 19.84 -3.93
CA ILE A 547 16.85 20.29 -5.14
C ILE A 547 18.01 19.33 -5.44
N TYR A 548 18.84 19.03 -4.45
CA TYR A 548 19.94 18.08 -4.62
C TYR A 548 19.44 16.66 -4.97
N ARG A 549 18.40 16.16 -4.29
CA ARG A 549 17.82 14.83 -4.58
C ARG A 549 17.29 14.72 -6.02
N PHE A 550 16.75 15.80 -6.59
CA PHE A 550 16.16 15.76 -7.92
C PHE A 550 17.10 16.17 -9.05
N TYR A 551 18.00 17.10 -8.76
CA TYR A 551 18.83 17.78 -9.75
C TYR A 551 20.32 17.67 -9.45
N GLY A 552 20.76 16.99 -8.39
CA GLY A 552 22.15 17.00 -7.93
C GLY A 552 23.17 16.61 -9.00
N ILE A 553 22.83 15.65 -9.87
CA ILE A 553 23.67 15.27 -11.03
C ILE A 553 23.78 16.42 -12.04
N GLN A 554 22.70 17.18 -12.23
CA GLN A 554 22.63 18.32 -13.14
C GLN A 554 23.19 19.62 -12.53
N VAL A 555 23.22 19.75 -11.20
CA VAL A 555 23.71 20.98 -10.54
C VAL A 555 25.14 21.28 -10.98
N LEU A 556 26.05 20.30 -10.94
CA LEU A 556 27.45 20.48 -11.34
C LEU A 556 27.61 20.99 -12.78
N PRO A 557 27.07 20.32 -13.82
CA PRO A 557 27.17 20.81 -15.19
C PRO A 557 26.43 22.13 -15.41
N TRP A 558 25.31 22.40 -14.72
CA TRP A 558 24.64 23.70 -14.79
C TRP A 558 25.48 24.83 -14.17
N THR A 559 26.08 24.60 -13.01
CA THR A 559 26.98 25.59 -12.38
C THR A 559 28.20 25.85 -13.25
N TYR A 560 28.79 24.80 -13.83
CA TYR A 560 29.91 24.95 -14.76
C TYR A 560 29.50 25.73 -16.02
N SER A 561 28.34 25.40 -16.61
CA SER A 561 27.84 26.11 -17.79
C SER A 561 27.54 27.58 -17.50
N MET A 562 27.00 27.90 -16.32
CA MET A 562 26.75 29.30 -15.92
C MET A 562 28.02 30.09 -15.59
N LEU A 563 29.09 29.44 -15.14
CA LEU A 563 30.39 30.11 -14.92
C LEU A 563 31.16 30.34 -16.23
N LEU A 564 30.83 29.59 -17.29
CA LEU A 564 31.38 29.77 -18.63
C LEU A 564 30.61 30.80 -19.48
N LEU A 565 29.40 31.17 -19.05
CA LEU A 565 28.59 32.26 -19.60
C LEU A 565 28.93 33.57 -18.87
#